data_AF-A0AAX1VXJ5-F1
#
_entry.id   AF-A0AAX1VXJ5-F1
#
_cell.length_a   1.000
_cell.length_b   1.000
_cell.length_c   1.000
_cell.angle_alpha   90.00
_cell.angle_beta   90.00
_cell.angle_gamma   90.00
#
_symmetry.space_group_name_H-M   'P 1'
#
loop_
_entity.id
_entity.type
_entity.pdbx_description
1 polymer ?
#
loop_
_entity_poly.entity_id
_entity_poly.type
_entity_poly.pdbx_seq_one_letter_code
_entity_poly.pdbx_strand_id
1 'polypeptide(L)'
;VQTPTLRLVVDRDREISNFIPKPFWSVDVQLWTAGQSFLAKWVADEYVVDEEGRCLDQAAAAAALAALKNSQAATTVSVDTKRGKDPAPLPFDLSTLQEVCSAKFGMGVQETLDVAQALYETHKATTYPRTDCGYLPESMLDEVPMVLDALNRTDPSIAKTLQLIDPEQRSRAWNDKKITGPHHGIIPTLEPANLSAMSEKERKVYELIRAHFLAQFLPTHEYDRTVANFESNSVSLQAVGKRIVVPGWKVLFSTSSEEDADESGGRSQILPVLQIGTRCDIQDLHLKSLKTEPPKAYTEGTLIKAMKTIAKLVKDPRLAQKLKETTGIGTEATRAGTIQGLIDRGSLIKKGSALRATEAAFSLIDAVPPAVADPGTTAIWEQALTMIEQGTLTLDDFIARQSSWITRLVDQYKGTTLSIKVPEGPKCPLCNAKTSQRKGSSGVFWACSRYPECKGTVNIGTAKKKSPGKSAKPRAANAKSS
;
A
#
# COMPACT_ATOMS: atom_id res chain seq x y z
N VAL A 1 -8.46 5.82 17.15
CA VAL A 1 -8.13 5.04 15.92
C VAL A 1 -8.82 5.56 14.65
N GLN A 2 -10.16 5.55 14.55
CA GLN A 2 -10.86 5.97 13.31
C GLN A 2 -10.56 7.41 12.88
N THR A 3 -10.63 8.39 13.80
CA THR A 3 -10.39 9.80 13.46
C THR A 3 -8.96 10.07 12.98
N PRO A 4 -7.89 9.59 13.67
CA PRO A 4 -6.53 9.68 13.13
C PRO A 4 -6.35 8.96 11.78
N THR A 5 -7.04 7.83 11.56
CA THR A 5 -7.01 7.12 10.27
C THR A 5 -7.65 7.95 9.16
N LEU A 6 -8.79 8.59 9.45
CA LEU A 6 -9.45 9.50 8.50
C LEU A 6 -8.58 10.72 8.21
N ARG A 7 -7.89 11.25 9.22
CA ARG A 7 -6.96 12.38 9.10
C ARG A 7 -5.85 12.09 8.10
N LEU A 8 -5.27 10.88 8.12
CA LEU A 8 -4.25 10.46 7.14
C LEU A 8 -4.72 10.65 5.70
N VAL A 9 -5.93 10.21 5.39
CA VAL A 9 -6.47 10.30 4.03
C VAL A 9 -6.79 11.75 3.67
N VAL A 10 -7.37 12.51 4.60
CA VAL A 10 -7.65 13.94 4.41
C VAL A 10 -6.36 14.72 4.14
N ASP A 11 -5.31 14.52 4.93
CA ASP A 11 -4.04 15.23 4.74
C ASP A 11 -3.35 14.84 3.43
N ARG A 12 -3.36 13.54 3.06
CA ARG A 12 -2.87 13.12 1.75
C ARG A 12 -3.67 13.76 0.60
N ASP A 13 -4.99 13.84 0.72
CA ASP A 13 -5.81 14.49 -0.31
C ASP A 13 -5.54 16.00 -0.39
N ARG A 14 -5.20 16.67 0.72
CA ARG A 14 -4.73 18.07 0.72
C ARG A 14 -3.37 18.22 0.06
N GLU A 15 -2.43 17.33 0.36
CA GLU A 15 -1.13 17.30 -0.30
C GLU A 15 -1.30 17.19 -1.82
N ILE A 16 -2.19 16.30 -2.28
CA ILE A 16 -2.51 16.13 -3.70
C ILE A 16 -3.17 17.38 -4.28
N SER A 17 -4.16 17.98 -3.60
CA SER A 17 -4.90 19.13 -4.14
C SER A 17 -4.04 20.41 -4.21
N ASN A 18 -3.12 20.57 -3.26
CA ASN A 18 -2.27 21.74 -3.15
C ASN A 18 -0.93 21.57 -3.87
N PHE A 19 -0.67 20.40 -4.46
CA PHE A 19 0.55 20.13 -5.20
C PHE A 19 0.61 20.96 -6.47
N ILE A 20 1.71 21.69 -6.64
CA ILE A 20 2.00 22.47 -7.84
C ILE A 20 3.12 21.75 -8.60
N PRO A 21 2.83 21.11 -9.75
CA PRO A 21 3.84 20.44 -10.55
C PRO A 21 4.95 21.40 -10.98
N LYS A 22 6.20 21.04 -10.71
CA LYS A 22 7.39 21.77 -11.15
C LYS A 22 7.98 21.07 -12.38
N PRO A 23 8.32 21.79 -13.46
CA PRO A 23 9.06 21.20 -14.55
C PRO A 23 10.47 20.83 -14.08
N PHE A 24 11.00 19.74 -14.60
CA PHE A 24 12.40 19.36 -14.42
C PHE A 24 12.93 18.68 -15.67
N TRP A 25 14.25 18.69 -15.83
CA TRP A 25 14.90 18.18 -17.04
C TRP A 25 15.89 17.07 -16.70
N SER A 26 15.98 16.09 -17.60
CA SER A 26 17.01 15.05 -17.54
C SER A 26 17.55 14.80 -18.94
N VAL A 27 18.83 14.46 -19.05
CA VAL A 27 19.42 14.03 -20.32
C VAL A 27 19.82 12.56 -20.18
N ASP A 28 19.17 11.71 -20.96
CA ASP A 28 19.56 10.31 -21.12
C ASP A 28 20.59 10.23 -22.26
N VAL A 29 21.68 9.48 -22.03
CA VAL A 29 22.79 9.31 -22.97
C VAL A 29 22.99 7.83 -23.24
N GLN A 30 22.84 7.42 -24.49
CA GLN A 30 23.14 6.06 -24.91
C GLN A 30 24.64 5.95 -25.20
N LEU A 31 25.35 5.16 -24.39
CA LEU A 31 26.77 4.91 -24.51
C LEU A 31 27.02 3.51 -25.09
N TRP A 32 28.12 3.35 -25.82
CA TRP A 32 28.55 2.07 -26.38
C TRP A 32 30.02 1.79 -26.14
N THR A 33 30.32 0.58 -25.67
CA THR A 33 31.69 0.07 -25.57
C THR A 33 31.67 -1.46 -25.50
N ALA A 34 32.77 -2.11 -25.83
CA ALA A 34 32.92 -3.57 -25.75
C ALA A 34 31.77 -4.37 -26.42
N GLY A 35 31.20 -3.84 -27.52
CA GLY A 35 30.10 -4.49 -28.24
C GLY A 35 28.72 -4.37 -27.58
N GLN A 36 28.59 -3.60 -26.50
CA GLN A 36 27.35 -3.46 -25.74
C GLN A 36 26.93 -2.00 -25.60
N SER A 37 25.63 -1.75 -25.78
CA SER A 37 25.01 -0.44 -25.55
C SER A 37 24.39 -0.38 -24.14
N PHE A 38 24.51 0.75 -23.46
CA PHE A 38 23.97 0.99 -22.11
C PHE A 38 23.62 2.46 -21.90
N LEU A 39 22.78 2.73 -20.90
CA LEU A 39 22.25 4.07 -20.64
C LEU A 39 22.98 4.74 -19.48
N ALA A 40 23.48 5.94 -19.71
CA ALA A 40 23.90 6.89 -18.68
C ALA A 40 22.89 8.05 -18.58
N LYS A 41 22.88 8.74 -17.44
CA LYS A 41 22.12 9.97 -17.23
C LYS A 41 23.06 11.11 -16.90
N TRP A 42 22.75 12.30 -17.40
CA TRP A 42 23.40 13.51 -16.95
C TRP A 42 23.20 13.73 -15.46
N VAL A 43 24.30 14.07 -14.77
CA VAL A 43 24.31 14.51 -13.37
C VAL A 43 24.41 16.04 -13.38
N ALA A 44 23.30 16.69 -13.03
CA ALA A 44 23.22 18.14 -12.95
C ALA A 44 23.98 18.66 -11.72
N ASP A 45 24.38 19.94 -11.80
CA ASP A 45 25.06 20.63 -10.71
C ASP A 45 24.14 20.80 -9.48
N GLU A 46 24.70 20.76 -8.27
CA GLU A 46 23.96 20.87 -7.01
C GLU A 46 23.17 22.17 -6.90
N TYR A 47 23.63 23.25 -7.53
CA TYR A 47 22.96 24.56 -7.49
C TYR A 47 21.67 24.63 -8.33
N VAL A 48 21.44 23.67 -9.22
CA VAL A 48 20.29 23.67 -10.15
C VAL A 48 19.32 22.52 -9.93
N VAL A 49 19.52 21.71 -8.89
CA VAL A 49 18.66 20.57 -8.56
C VAL A 49 17.79 20.83 -7.33
N ASP A 50 16.70 20.08 -7.20
CA ASP A 50 15.92 20.00 -5.96
C ASP A 50 16.47 18.93 -4.99
N GLU A 51 15.79 18.74 -3.85
CA GLU A 51 16.15 17.75 -2.82
C GLU A 51 16.15 16.29 -3.34
N GLU A 52 15.51 16.02 -4.47
CA GLU A 52 15.47 14.71 -5.13
C GLU A 52 16.51 14.60 -6.27
N GLY A 53 17.36 15.63 -6.47
CA GLY A 53 18.38 15.66 -7.52
C GLY A 53 17.83 15.97 -8.91
N ARG A 54 16.60 16.48 -9.04
CA ARG A 54 15.98 16.82 -10.33
C ARG A 54 16.39 18.22 -10.77
N CYS A 55 16.95 18.36 -11.97
CA CYS A 55 17.35 19.67 -12.49
C CYS A 55 16.12 20.54 -12.79
N LEU A 56 16.03 21.71 -12.15
CA LEU A 56 14.97 22.70 -12.32
C LEU A 56 15.35 23.84 -13.28
N ASP A 57 16.54 23.80 -13.88
CA ASP A 57 17.02 24.80 -14.82
C ASP A 57 17.07 24.25 -16.26
N GLN A 58 16.19 24.78 -17.11
CA GLN A 58 16.14 24.42 -18.53
C GLN A 58 17.41 24.81 -19.29
N ALA A 59 18.00 25.96 -18.99
CA ALA A 59 19.18 26.46 -19.67
C ALA A 59 20.40 25.59 -19.33
N ALA A 60 20.53 25.15 -18.08
CA ALA A 60 21.56 24.19 -17.67
C ALA A 60 21.43 22.87 -18.44
N ALA A 61 20.21 22.32 -18.56
CA ALA A 61 19.97 21.10 -19.32
C ALA A 61 20.25 21.26 -20.82
N ALA A 62 19.89 22.40 -21.41
CA ALA A 62 20.17 22.71 -22.81
C ALA A 62 21.69 22.87 -23.07
N ALA A 63 22.42 23.50 -22.14
CA ALA A 63 23.87 23.63 -22.20
C ALA A 63 24.57 22.27 -22.12
N ALA A 64 24.14 21.41 -21.19
CA ALA A 64 24.65 20.04 -21.08
C ALA A 64 24.40 19.24 -22.37
N LEU A 65 23.18 19.32 -22.95
CA LEU A 65 22.87 18.66 -24.22
C LEU A 65 23.75 19.18 -25.37
N ALA A 66 23.98 20.49 -25.46
CA ALA A 66 24.82 21.09 -26.50
C ALA A 66 26.29 20.65 -26.37
N ALA A 67 26.83 20.63 -25.15
CA ALA A 67 28.17 20.14 -24.87
C ALA A 67 28.34 18.65 -25.25
N LEU A 68 27.33 17.82 -24.95
CA LEU A 68 27.31 16.41 -25.33
C LEU A 68 27.20 16.19 -26.84
N LYS A 69 26.40 16.99 -27.56
CA LYS A 69 26.30 16.94 -29.04
C LYS A 69 27.62 17.27 -29.74
N ASN A 70 28.45 18.09 -29.12
CA ASN A 70 29.79 18.44 -29.60
C ASN A 70 30.87 17.43 -29.14
N SER A 71 30.47 16.27 -28.60
CA SER A 71 31.35 15.17 -28.25
C SER A 71 30.97 13.92 -29.00
N GLN A 72 31.96 13.08 -29.29
CA GLN A 72 31.75 11.75 -29.87
C GLN A 72 31.81 10.63 -28.81
N ALA A 73 32.34 10.92 -27.61
CA ALA A 73 32.57 9.92 -26.60
C ALA A 73 32.54 10.50 -25.18
N ALA A 74 32.22 9.63 -24.22
CA ALA A 74 32.41 9.88 -22.80
C ALA A 74 33.53 8.98 -22.27
N THR A 75 34.31 9.48 -21.32
CA THR A 75 35.40 8.72 -20.69
C THR A 75 35.01 8.35 -19.27
N THR A 76 35.20 7.09 -18.91
CA THR A 76 34.91 6.60 -17.56
C THR A 76 35.88 7.21 -16.56
N VAL A 77 35.37 7.90 -15.54
CA VAL A 77 36.17 8.57 -14.49
C VAL A 77 36.25 7.73 -13.22
N SER A 78 35.18 7.01 -12.90
CA SER A 78 35.15 6.09 -11.76
C SER A 78 34.17 4.94 -12.01
N VAL A 79 34.46 3.79 -11.42
CA VAL A 79 33.61 2.61 -11.41
C VAL A 79 33.65 2.02 -10.00
N ASP A 80 32.50 1.92 -9.35
CA ASP A 80 32.34 1.31 -8.02
C ASP A 80 31.34 0.15 -8.13
N THR A 81 31.79 -1.06 -7.80
CA THR A 81 30.92 -2.25 -7.76
C THR A 81 30.80 -2.74 -6.34
N LYS A 82 29.56 -2.79 -5.84
CA LYS A 82 29.23 -3.28 -4.49
C LYS A 82 28.29 -4.45 -4.55
N ARG A 83 28.58 -5.49 -3.77
CA ARG A 83 27.70 -6.63 -3.53
C ARG A 83 26.53 -6.19 -2.66
N GLY A 84 25.33 -6.16 -3.23
CA GLY A 84 24.07 -6.00 -2.51
C GLY A 84 23.47 -7.35 -2.12
N LYS A 85 22.73 -7.37 -1.00
CA LYS A 85 22.03 -8.55 -0.49
C LYS A 85 20.60 -8.18 -0.08
N ASP A 86 19.63 -8.85 -0.68
CA ASP A 86 18.21 -8.73 -0.30
C ASP A 86 17.81 -10.00 0.47
N PRO A 87 17.63 -9.95 1.80
CA PRO A 87 17.19 -11.11 2.57
C PRO A 87 15.74 -11.49 2.20
N ALA A 88 15.38 -12.75 2.41
CA ALA A 88 14.01 -13.21 2.17
C ALA A 88 13.00 -12.34 2.94
N PRO A 89 11.82 -12.05 2.35
CA PRO A 89 10.73 -11.42 3.08
C PRO A 89 10.32 -12.36 4.21
N LEU A 90 9.90 -11.81 5.35
CA LEU A 90 9.40 -12.63 6.44
C LEU A 90 8.10 -13.33 6.04
N PRO A 91 7.75 -14.45 6.71
CA PRO A 91 6.35 -14.88 6.82
C PRO A 91 5.43 -13.70 7.19
N PHE A 92 4.17 -13.82 6.82
CA PHE A 92 3.25 -12.70 6.96
C PHE A 92 2.85 -12.45 8.41
N ASP A 93 2.82 -11.18 8.79
CA ASP A 93 1.78 -10.66 9.69
C ASP A 93 0.55 -10.24 8.88
N LEU A 94 -0.60 -10.05 9.56
CA LEU A 94 -1.86 -9.76 8.87
C LEU A 94 -1.82 -8.48 8.05
N SER A 95 -1.27 -7.39 8.59
CA SER A 95 -1.20 -6.10 7.89
C SER A 95 -0.33 -6.16 6.65
N THR A 96 0.80 -6.88 6.70
CA THR A 96 1.64 -7.10 5.51
C THR A 96 0.95 -8.00 4.49
N LEU A 97 0.20 -9.03 4.91
CA LEU A 97 -0.62 -9.83 4.00
C LEU A 97 -1.68 -8.97 3.30
N GLN A 98 -2.40 -8.14 4.07
CA GLN A 98 -3.39 -7.18 3.56
C GLN A 98 -2.79 -6.18 2.58
N GLU A 99 -1.61 -5.63 2.87
CA GLU A 99 -0.89 -4.72 1.96
C GLU A 99 -0.59 -5.41 0.63
N VAL A 100 -0.01 -6.61 0.67
CA VAL A 100 0.39 -7.34 -0.54
C VAL A 100 -0.82 -7.82 -1.35
N CYS A 101 -1.88 -8.32 -0.70
CA CYS A 101 -3.11 -8.72 -1.39
C CYS A 101 -3.82 -7.52 -2.03
N SER A 102 -3.80 -6.35 -1.39
CA SER A 102 -4.34 -5.12 -1.97
C SER A 102 -3.54 -4.70 -3.22
N ALA A 103 -2.21 -4.76 -3.15
CA ALA A 103 -1.34 -4.40 -4.28
C ALA A 103 -1.40 -5.39 -5.45
N LYS A 104 -1.31 -6.71 -5.18
CA LYS A 104 -1.25 -7.75 -6.21
C LYS A 104 -2.61 -8.12 -6.78
N PHE A 105 -3.64 -8.14 -5.94
CA PHE A 105 -4.94 -8.73 -6.30
C PHE A 105 -6.10 -7.72 -6.25
N GLY A 106 -5.84 -6.47 -5.83
CA GLY A 106 -6.90 -5.47 -5.66
C GLY A 106 -7.91 -5.83 -4.56
N MET A 107 -7.55 -6.75 -3.66
CA MET A 107 -8.43 -7.18 -2.57
C MET A 107 -8.57 -6.08 -1.51
N GLY A 108 -9.79 -5.91 -0.99
CA GLY A 108 -10.03 -5.07 0.17
C GLY A 108 -9.42 -5.68 1.43
N VAL A 109 -9.01 -4.86 2.39
CA VAL A 109 -8.26 -5.38 3.55
C VAL A 109 -9.13 -6.20 4.51
N GLN A 110 -10.44 -5.89 4.57
CA GLN A 110 -11.42 -6.72 5.26
C GLN A 110 -11.63 -8.05 4.53
N GLU A 111 -11.73 -8.03 3.20
CA GLU A 111 -11.84 -9.26 2.41
C GLU A 111 -10.62 -10.16 2.58
N THR A 112 -9.40 -9.60 2.62
CA THR A 112 -8.19 -10.38 2.91
C THR A 112 -8.23 -11.02 4.30
N LEU A 113 -8.74 -10.31 5.32
CA LEU A 113 -8.91 -10.88 6.66
C LEU A 113 -9.93 -12.01 6.66
N ASP A 114 -11.06 -11.84 5.98
CA ASP A 114 -12.10 -12.87 5.90
C ASP A 114 -11.58 -14.13 5.18
N VAL A 115 -10.81 -13.95 4.10
CA VAL A 115 -10.12 -15.05 3.41
C VAL A 115 -9.08 -15.73 4.30
N ALA A 116 -8.25 -14.97 5.01
CA ALA A 116 -7.25 -15.55 5.90
C ALA A 116 -7.90 -16.32 7.06
N GLN A 117 -9.04 -15.83 7.58
CA GLN A 117 -9.86 -16.55 8.57
C GLN A 117 -10.43 -17.84 8.00
N ALA A 118 -10.93 -17.85 6.76
CA ALA A 118 -11.41 -19.07 6.12
C ALA A 118 -10.29 -20.10 5.92
N LEU A 119 -9.09 -19.66 5.52
CA LEU A 119 -7.90 -20.52 5.42
C LEU A 119 -7.53 -21.16 6.76
N TYR A 120 -7.69 -20.43 7.87
CA TYR A 120 -7.41 -20.92 9.23
C TYR A 120 -8.52 -21.82 9.80
N GLU A 121 -9.78 -21.37 9.81
CA GLU A 121 -10.87 -22.04 10.53
C GLU A 121 -11.54 -23.13 9.69
N THR A 122 -11.79 -22.85 8.40
CA THR A 122 -12.51 -23.75 7.49
C THR A 122 -11.57 -24.76 6.86
N HIS A 123 -10.49 -24.28 6.22
CA HIS A 123 -9.59 -25.13 5.45
C HIS A 123 -8.47 -25.72 6.30
N LYS A 124 -8.22 -25.17 7.51
CA LYS A 124 -7.10 -25.52 8.40
C LYS A 124 -5.75 -25.54 7.68
N ALA A 125 -5.61 -24.70 6.66
CA ALA A 125 -4.48 -24.68 5.73
C ALA A 125 -3.36 -23.76 6.21
N THR A 126 -3.65 -22.80 7.08
CA THR A 126 -2.68 -21.84 7.61
C THR A 126 -2.80 -21.69 9.11
N THR A 127 -1.77 -21.14 9.75
CA THR A 127 -1.78 -20.78 11.18
C THR A 127 -2.60 -19.51 11.45
N TYR A 128 -2.73 -19.13 12.73
CA TYR A 128 -3.61 -18.06 13.19
C TYR A 128 -3.35 -16.73 12.44
N PRO A 129 -4.35 -16.16 11.75
CA PRO A 129 -4.13 -15.10 10.78
C PRO A 129 -4.17 -13.69 11.35
N ARG A 130 -4.48 -13.50 12.64
CA ARG A 130 -4.55 -12.16 13.27
C ARG A 130 -3.30 -11.84 14.10
N THR A 131 -2.16 -12.35 13.64
CA THR A 131 -0.83 -12.11 14.20
C THR A 131 -0.23 -10.81 13.69
N ASP A 132 0.51 -10.10 14.54
CA ASP A 132 1.31 -8.92 14.23
C ASP A 132 2.80 -9.25 14.02
N CYS A 133 3.16 -10.53 14.16
CA CYS A 133 4.51 -11.03 14.08
C CYS A 133 4.76 -11.73 12.74
N GLY A 134 5.87 -11.41 12.08
CA GLY A 134 6.36 -12.15 10.89
C GLY A 134 7.47 -13.17 11.19
N TYR A 135 7.85 -13.36 12.45
CA TYR A 135 8.90 -14.31 12.85
C TYR A 135 8.31 -15.66 13.28
N LEU A 136 9.14 -16.70 13.29
CA LEU A 136 8.79 -18.07 13.63
C LEU A 136 9.66 -18.56 14.82
N PRO A 137 9.08 -19.37 15.74
CA PRO A 137 9.84 -19.97 16.82
C PRO A 137 10.90 -20.93 16.29
N GLU A 138 12.06 -20.98 16.93
CA GLU A 138 13.13 -21.91 16.54
C GLU A 138 12.70 -23.37 16.78
N SER A 139 11.83 -23.63 17.77
CA SER A 139 11.27 -24.96 18.05
C SER A 139 10.43 -25.55 16.91
N MET A 140 9.87 -24.72 16.02
CA MET A 140 9.09 -25.19 14.88
C MET A 140 9.95 -25.75 13.74
N LEU A 141 11.28 -25.69 13.85
CA LEU A 141 12.18 -26.27 12.86
C LEU A 141 12.04 -27.78 12.73
N ASP A 142 11.73 -28.47 13.82
CA ASP A 142 11.54 -29.93 13.84
C ASP A 142 10.30 -30.36 13.02
N GLU A 143 9.34 -29.44 12.83
CA GLU A 143 8.11 -29.66 12.08
C GLU A 143 8.25 -29.34 10.58
N VAL A 144 9.31 -28.64 10.16
CA VAL A 144 9.50 -28.20 8.75
C VAL A 144 9.39 -29.35 7.74
N PRO A 145 9.99 -30.54 7.95
CA PRO A 145 9.84 -31.65 7.01
C PRO A 145 8.37 -32.05 6.79
N MET A 146 7.55 -32.01 7.85
CA MET A 146 6.12 -32.33 7.76
C MET A 146 5.36 -31.25 7.00
N VAL A 147 5.66 -29.96 7.23
CA VAL A 147 5.04 -28.86 6.46
C VAL A 147 5.39 -28.98 4.97
N LEU A 148 6.66 -29.27 4.63
CA LEU A 148 7.08 -29.43 3.24
C LEU A 148 6.39 -30.63 2.55
N ASP A 149 6.24 -31.76 3.25
CA ASP A 149 5.46 -32.91 2.74
C ASP A 149 3.98 -32.54 2.53
N ALA A 150 3.36 -31.89 3.51
CA ALA A 150 1.99 -31.43 3.42
C ALA A 150 1.77 -30.50 2.22
N LEU A 151 2.71 -29.59 1.95
CA LEU A 151 2.68 -28.71 0.79
C LEU A 151 2.80 -29.47 -0.53
N ASN A 152 3.71 -30.44 -0.62
CA ASN A 152 3.86 -31.29 -1.81
C ASN A 152 2.59 -32.10 -2.09
N ARG A 153 1.98 -32.66 -1.05
CA ARG A 153 0.72 -33.41 -1.15
C ARG A 153 -0.48 -32.53 -1.50
N THR A 154 -0.50 -31.31 -0.98
CA THR A 154 -1.52 -30.29 -1.29
C THR A 154 -1.47 -29.90 -2.77
N ASP A 155 -0.26 -29.76 -3.31
CA ASP A 155 -0.02 -29.23 -4.64
C ASP A 155 1.23 -29.84 -5.29
N PRO A 156 1.12 -31.01 -5.94
CA PRO A 156 2.28 -31.64 -6.56
C PRO A 156 2.96 -30.81 -7.65
N SER A 157 2.32 -29.74 -8.15
CA SER A 157 2.91 -28.86 -9.16
C SER A 157 4.13 -28.08 -8.65
N ILE A 158 4.26 -27.90 -7.32
CA ILE A 158 5.40 -27.21 -6.71
C ILE A 158 6.65 -28.09 -6.56
N ALA A 159 6.62 -29.35 -7.01
CA ALA A 159 7.74 -30.29 -6.83
C ALA A 159 9.09 -29.74 -7.35
N LYS A 160 9.09 -29.01 -8.48
CA LYS A 160 10.30 -28.35 -8.99
C LYS A 160 10.81 -27.26 -8.06
N THR A 161 9.92 -26.53 -7.42
CA THR A 161 10.26 -25.50 -6.42
C THR A 161 10.87 -26.14 -5.18
N LEU A 162 10.32 -27.27 -4.73
CA LEU A 162 10.84 -28.00 -3.56
C LEU A 162 12.24 -28.56 -3.80
N GLN A 163 12.62 -28.87 -5.04
CA GLN A 163 13.99 -29.29 -5.38
C GLN A 163 15.03 -28.17 -5.22
N LEU A 164 14.60 -26.90 -5.20
CA LEU A 164 15.50 -25.76 -4.99
C LEU A 164 15.72 -25.44 -3.50
N ILE A 165 14.89 -26.02 -2.63
CA ILE A 165 14.89 -25.74 -1.20
C ILE A 165 16.00 -26.52 -0.51
N ASP A 166 16.73 -25.82 0.36
CA ASP A 166 17.62 -26.43 1.34
C ASP A 166 16.93 -26.44 2.72
N PRO A 167 16.45 -27.60 3.21
CA PRO A 167 15.81 -27.71 4.51
C PRO A 167 16.73 -27.41 5.70
N GLU A 168 18.05 -27.26 5.52
CA GLU A 168 18.99 -26.81 6.54
C GLU A 168 19.20 -25.29 6.51
N GLN A 169 18.82 -24.63 5.41
CA GLN A 169 18.91 -23.19 5.34
C GLN A 169 17.93 -22.52 6.34
N ARG A 170 18.45 -21.57 7.12
CA ARG A 170 17.69 -20.77 8.07
C ARG A 170 17.78 -19.30 7.67
N SER A 171 16.65 -18.73 7.27
CA SER A 171 16.54 -17.28 7.13
C SER A 171 16.47 -16.59 8.51
N ARG A 172 16.45 -15.26 8.51
CA ARG A 172 16.21 -14.45 9.71
C ARG A 172 14.83 -14.61 10.35
N ALA A 173 13.90 -15.35 9.72
CA ALA A 173 12.55 -15.52 10.25
C ALA A 173 12.52 -16.37 11.53
N TRP A 174 13.43 -17.33 11.68
CA TRP A 174 13.54 -18.19 12.86
C TRP A 174 14.24 -17.42 13.98
N ASN A 175 13.48 -16.85 14.93
CA ASN A 175 14.03 -15.99 15.96
C ASN A 175 13.05 -15.80 17.13
N ASP A 176 13.24 -16.56 18.22
CA ASP A 176 12.37 -16.48 19.41
C ASP A 176 12.36 -15.07 20.03
N LYS A 177 13.49 -14.35 19.99
CA LYS A 177 13.62 -13.01 20.59
C LYS A 177 12.81 -11.94 19.86
N LYS A 178 12.34 -12.22 18.64
CA LYS A 178 11.51 -11.31 17.84
C LYS A 178 10.03 -11.59 17.98
N ILE A 179 9.66 -12.62 18.75
CA ILE A 179 8.28 -12.99 19.05
C ILE A 179 7.95 -12.44 20.43
N THR A 180 7.35 -11.25 20.46
CA THR A 180 6.99 -10.56 21.70
C THR A 180 5.54 -10.81 22.13
N GLY A 181 4.72 -11.35 21.24
CA GLY A 181 3.32 -11.72 21.48
C GLY A 181 3.10 -13.24 21.51
N PRO A 182 1.85 -13.69 21.70
CA PRO A 182 1.52 -15.12 21.78
C PRO A 182 1.50 -15.83 20.42
N HIS A 183 1.74 -15.12 19.32
CA HIS A 183 1.59 -15.62 17.97
C HIS A 183 2.84 -15.36 17.12
N HIS A 184 3.02 -16.21 16.11
CA HIS A 184 4.11 -16.16 15.15
C HIS A 184 3.57 -15.84 13.74
N GLY A 185 4.43 -15.82 12.73
CA GLY A 185 4.06 -15.57 11.33
C GLY A 185 3.05 -16.57 10.77
N ILE A 186 2.20 -16.09 9.85
CA ILE A 186 1.21 -16.88 9.15
C ILE A 186 1.93 -17.80 8.16
N ILE A 187 1.84 -19.11 8.37
CA ILE A 187 2.48 -20.15 7.56
C ILE A 187 1.50 -21.29 7.27
N PRO A 188 1.78 -22.17 6.29
CA PRO A 188 1.02 -23.40 6.08
C PRO A 188 1.08 -24.35 7.29
N THR A 189 0.09 -25.21 7.44
CA THR A 189 0.01 -26.19 8.52
C THR A 189 0.67 -27.52 8.16
N LEU A 190 0.71 -28.45 9.12
CA LEU A 190 1.27 -29.79 8.99
C LEU A 190 0.41 -30.76 8.18
N GLU A 191 -0.83 -30.39 7.87
CA GLU A 191 -1.79 -31.24 7.18
C GLU A 191 -2.00 -30.77 5.74
N PRO A 192 -2.10 -31.68 4.76
CA PRO A 192 -2.41 -31.29 3.39
C PRO A 192 -3.76 -30.58 3.28
N ALA A 193 -3.77 -29.42 2.61
CA ALA A 193 -4.99 -28.68 2.36
C ALA A 193 -5.71 -29.20 1.10
N ASN A 194 -7.03 -29.03 1.04
CA ASN A 194 -7.82 -29.34 -0.16
C ASN A 194 -8.00 -28.09 -1.03
N LEU A 195 -7.10 -27.86 -1.98
CA LEU A 195 -7.20 -26.71 -2.90
C LEU A 195 -8.53 -26.66 -3.66
N SER A 196 -9.10 -27.82 -4.03
CA SER A 196 -10.33 -27.87 -4.80
C SER A 196 -11.53 -27.23 -4.07
N ALA A 197 -11.52 -27.26 -2.72
CA ALA A 197 -12.55 -26.67 -1.87
C ALA A 197 -12.38 -25.16 -1.67
N MET A 198 -11.21 -24.60 -1.99
CA MET A 198 -10.91 -23.17 -1.90
C MET A 198 -11.43 -22.42 -3.13
N SER A 199 -12.00 -21.24 -2.90
CA SER A 199 -12.27 -20.22 -3.91
C SER A 199 -10.98 -19.70 -4.54
N GLU A 200 -11.10 -19.01 -5.68
CA GLU A 200 -9.94 -18.42 -6.37
C GLU A 200 -9.16 -17.45 -5.47
N LYS A 201 -9.84 -16.64 -4.66
CA LYS A 201 -9.20 -15.69 -3.74
C LYS A 201 -8.48 -16.41 -2.61
N GLU A 202 -9.10 -17.42 -2.02
CA GLU A 202 -8.45 -18.26 -1.00
C GLU A 202 -7.20 -18.94 -1.53
N ARG A 203 -7.25 -19.51 -2.76
CA ARG A 203 -6.08 -20.12 -3.40
C ARG A 203 -4.95 -19.12 -3.62
N LYS A 204 -5.24 -17.92 -4.15
CA LYS A 204 -4.24 -16.87 -4.37
C LYS A 204 -3.57 -16.41 -3.06
N VAL A 205 -4.35 -16.26 -2.00
CA VAL A 205 -3.81 -15.88 -0.68
C VAL A 205 -2.97 -17.02 -0.09
N TYR A 206 -3.43 -18.26 -0.20
CA TYR A 206 -2.69 -19.43 0.25
C TYR A 206 -1.38 -19.63 -0.52
N GLU A 207 -1.38 -19.49 -1.85
CA GLU A 207 -0.19 -19.45 -2.70
C GLU A 207 0.83 -18.42 -2.23
N LEU A 208 0.37 -17.22 -1.89
CA LEU A 208 1.25 -16.15 -1.41
C LEU A 208 1.90 -16.51 -0.06
N ILE A 209 1.11 -17.07 0.87
CA ILE A 209 1.60 -17.55 2.19
C ILE A 209 2.61 -18.68 2.00
N ARG A 210 2.32 -19.66 1.14
CA ARG A 210 3.24 -20.75 0.77
C ARG A 210 4.55 -20.21 0.23
N ALA A 211 4.50 -19.29 -0.75
CA ALA A 211 5.71 -18.71 -1.33
C ALA A 211 6.57 -17.98 -0.30
N HIS A 212 5.96 -17.27 0.66
CA HIS A 212 6.72 -16.63 1.75
C HIS A 212 7.31 -17.66 2.71
N PHE A 213 6.61 -18.75 3.03
CA PHE A 213 7.20 -19.82 3.84
C PHE A 213 8.38 -20.51 3.13
N LEU A 214 8.22 -20.89 1.87
CA LEU A 214 9.28 -21.55 1.08
C LEU A 214 10.51 -20.65 0.88
N ALA A 215 10.33 -19.32 0.82
CA ALA A 215 11.42 -18.36 0.73
C ALA A 215 12.40 -18.44 1.92
N GLN A 216 11.97 -18.97 3.07
CA GLN A 216 12.81 -19.07 4.27
C GLN A 216 13.92 -20.12 4.15
N PHE A 217 13.82 -20.99 3.12
CA PHE A 217 14.75 -22.08 2.86
C PHE A 217 15.51 -21.92 1.52
N LEU A 218 15.48 -20.71 0.95
CA LEU A 218 16.21 -20.36 -0.27
C LEU A 218 17.27 -19.30 0.00
N PRO A 219 18.41 -19.31 -0.72
CA PRO A 219 19.49 -18.36 -0.50
C PRO A 219 19.05 -16.90 -0.53
N THR A 220 19.77 -16.06 0.21
CA THR A 220 19.63 -14.60 0.10
C THR A 220 19.85 -14.19 -1.37
N HIS A 221 19.03 -13.28 -1.88
CA HIS A 221 19.23 -12.76 -3.23
C HIS A 221 20.44 -11.82 -3.23
N GLU A 222 21.42 -12.08 -4.09
CA GLU A 222 22.66 -11.31 -4.16
C GLU A 222 22.89 -10.76 -5.55
N TYR A 223 23.34 -9.51 -5.63
CA TYR A 223 23.62 -8.82 -6.88
C TYR A 223 24.86 -7.92 -6.76
N ASP A 224 25.53 -7.67 -7.88
CA ASP A 224 26.52 -6.61 -7.99
C ASP A 224 25.86 -5.36 -8.53
N ARG A 225 25.87 -4.28 -7.74
CA ARG A 225 25.46 -2.96 -8.17
C ARG A 225 26.70 -2.17 -8.56
N THR A 226 26.80 -1.82 -9.85
CA THR A 226 27.90 -1.02 -10.39
C THR A 226 27.41 0.40 -10.63
N VAL A 227 28.11 1.40 -10.08
CA VAL A 227 27.94 2.82 -10.42
C VAL A 227 29.17 3.25 -11.18
N ALA A 228 29.00 3.66 -12.42
CA ALA A 228 30.06 4.21 -13.25
C ALA A 228 29.77 5.69 -13.54
N ASN A 229 30.72 6.56 -13.27
CA ASN A 229 30.65 7.97 -13.65
C ASN A 229 31.55 8.22 -14.85
N PHE A 230 31.10 9.07 -15.75
CA PHE A 230 31.77 9.42 -17.00
C PHE A 230 31.84 10.94 -17.15
N GLU A 231 32.81 11.40 -17.93
CA GLU A 231 32.94 12.80 -18.30
C GLU A 231 32.98 12.92 -19.83
N SER A 232 32.28 13.92 -20.35
CA SER A 232 32.30 14.30 -21.77
C SER A 232 32.13 15.80 -21.90
N ASN A 233 33.13 16.52 -22.42
CA ASN A 233 33.11 17.99 -22.54
C ASN A 233 32.66 18.70 -21.25
N SER A 234 33.24 18.33 -20.11
CA SER A 234 32.90 18.84 -18.77
C SER A 234 31.47 18.54 -18.29
N VAL A 235 30.73 17.68 -19.00
CA VAL A 235 29.44 17.16 -18.56
C VAL A 235 29.65 15.84 -17.83
N SER A 236 29.18 15.78 -16.59
CA SER A 236 29.18 14.57 -15.77
C SER A 236 28.00 13.67 -16.12
N LEU A 237 28.26 12.39 -16.35
CA LEU A 237 27.25 11.37 -16.59
C LEU A 237 27.40 10.24 -15.57
N GLN A 238 26.30 9.56 -15.25
CA GLN A 238 26.30 8.38 -14.39
C GLN A 238 25.48 7.25 -15.02
N ALA A 239 26.04 6.05 -15.05
CA ALA A 239 25.33 4.82 -15.35
C ALA A 239 25.29 3.93 -14.11
N VAL A 240 24.14 3.31 -13.86
CA VAL A 240 23.97 2.30 -12.82
C VAL A 240 23.61 0.98 -13.48
N GLY A 241 24.33 -0.08 -13.10
CA GLY A 241 24.08 -1.45 -13.52
C GLY A 241 23.81 -2.36 -12.33
N LYS A 242 23.06 -3.42 -12.59
CA LYS A 242 22.77 -4.48 -11.63
C LYS A 242 22.96 -5.84 -12.31
N ARG A 243 23.86 -6.67 -11.77
CA ARG A 243 24.05 -8.06 -12.20
C ARG A 243 23.66 -9.01 -11.08
N ILE A 244 22.67 -9.86 -11.32
CA ILE A 244 22.28 -10.91 -10.36
C ILE A 244 23.41 -11.93 -10.28
N VAL A 245 23.82 -12.28 -9.06
CA VAL A 245 24.84 -13.31 -8.80
C VAL A 245 24.21 -14.52 -8.12
N VAL A 246 23.30 -14.30 -7.18
CA VAL A 246 22.47 -15.35 -6.61
C VAL A 246 21.00 -14.96 -6.79
N PRO A 247 20.24 -15.66 -7.64
CA PRO A 247 18.80 -15.41 -7.77
C PRO A 247 18.07 -15.53 -6.43
N GLY A 248 18.42 -16.54 -5.63
CA GLY A 248 17.94 -16.73 -4.27
C GLY A 248 16.41 -16.87 -4.19
N TRP A 249 15.82 -16.46 -3.08
CA TRP A 249 14.39 -16.54 -2.82
C TRP A 249 13.49 -15.84 -3.87
N LYS A 250 14.02 -14.89 -4.66
CA LYS A 250 13.22 -14.15 -5.66
C LYS A 250 12.64 -15.05 -6.75
N VAL A 251 13.21 -16.24 -6.98
CA VAL A 251 12.70 -17.22 -7.97
C VAL A 251 11.26 -17.66 -7.67
N LEU A 252 10.79 -17.53 -6.42
CA LEU A 252 9.42 -17.88 -6.03
C LEU A 252 8.38 -16.83 -6.44
N PHE A 253 8.81 -15.61 -6.72
CA PHE A 253 7.92 -14.47 -6.97
C PHE A 253 7.95 -13.98 -8.41
N SER A 254 8.91 -14.47 -9.20
CA SER A 254 9.09 -14.15 -10.60
C SER A 254 8.23 -15.06 -11.50
N THR A 255 7.00 -14.65 -11.79
CA THR A 255 6.33 -15.06 -13.03
C THR A 255 6.69 -14.05 -14.12
N SER A 256 7.49 -14.49 -15.10
CA SER A 256 7.90 -13.78 -16.32
C SER A 256 8.53 -12.38 -16.14
N SER A 257 9.86 -12.36 -16.26
CA SER A 257 10.71 -11.25 -16.76
C SER A 257 10.04 -9.91 -17.10
N GLU A 258 10.55 -8.84 -16.49
CA GLU A 258 10.56 -7.42 -16.94
C GLU A 258 9.97 -6.32 -16.02
N GLU A 259 9.68 -6.57 -14.74
CA GLU A 259 9.24 -5.49 -13.83
C GLU A 259 10.04 -5.33 -12.53
N ASP A 260 11.35 -5.60 -12.55
CA ASP A 260 12.26 -5.03 -11.54
C ASP A 260 12.67 -3.60 -11.97
N ALA A 261 11.71 -2.68 -11.97
CA ALA A 261 12.04 -1.26 -11.90
C ALA A 261 12.55 -0.99 -10.49
N ASP A 262 13.86 -0.85 -10.35
CA ASP A 262 14.50 -0.48 -9.08
C ASP A 262 13.89 0.84 -8.58
N GLU A 263 13.43 0.88 -7.31
CA GLU A 263 12.89 2.09 -6.67
C GLU A 263 13.91 3.24 -6.67
N SER A 264 15.20 2.96 -6.92
CA SER A 264 16.27 3.96 -7.08
C SER A 264 16.39 4.59 -8.49
N GLY A 265 15.44 4.35 -9.41
CA GLY A 265 15.37 5.06 -10.69
C GLY A 265 16.43 4.66 -11.74
N GLY A 266 17.17 3.57 -11.47
CA GLY A 266 18.04 2.89 -12.43
C GLY A 266 17.25 1.81 -13.17
N ARG A 267 17.21 1.87 -14.51
CA ARG A 267 16.69 0.75 -15.31
C ARG A 267 17.55 -0.50 -15.01
N SER A 268 16.94 -1.67 -14.88
CA SER A 268 17.65 -2.95 -14.72
C SER A 268 18.48 -3.26 -15.97
N GLN A 269 19.70 -2.72 -16.03
CA GLN A 269 20.69 -2.97 -17.08
C GLN A 269 21.92 -3.62 -16.47
N ILE A 270 22.62 -4.43 -17.26
CA ILE A 270 23.96 -4.92 -16.93
C ILE A 270 24.93 -3.99 -17.64
N LEU A 271 25.88 -3.39 -16.93
CA LEU A 271 26.93 -2.58 -17.58
C LEU A 271 28.02 -3.50 -18.15
N PRO A 272 28.67 -3.11 -19.27
CA PRO A 272 29.88 -3.80 -19.73
C PRO A 272 30.99 -3.68 -18.67
N VAL A 273 32.06 -4.46 -18.83
CA VAL A 273 33.24 -4.31 -17.97
C VAL A 273 33.88 -2.96 -18.27
N LEU A 274 33.93 -2.08 -17.27
CA LEU A 274 34.46 -0.72 -17.38
C LEU A 274 35.69 -0.55 -16.49
N GLN A 275 36.66 0.23 -16.94
CA GLN A 275 37.81 0.67 -16.17
C GLN A 275 37.93 2.20 -16.25
N ILE A 276 38.64 2.79 -15.29
CA ILE A 276 38.96 4.23 -15.38
C ILE A 276 39.73 4.47 -16.68
N GLY A 277 39.32 5.50 -17.43
CA GLY A 277 39.85 5.82 -18.76
C GLY A 277 39.20 5.07 -19.92
N THR A 278 38.24 4.16 -19.69
CA THR A 278 37.50 3.52 -20.79
C THR A 278 36.72 4.58 -21.58
N ARG A 279 37.01 4.68 -22.88
CA ARG A 279 36.26 5.49 -23.85
C ARG A 279 34.99 4.75 -24.27
N CYS A 280 33.86 5.44 -24.19
CA CYS A 280 32.55 4.96 -24.61
C CYS A 280 31.98 5.89 -25.68
N ASP A 281 31.61 5.37 -26.83
CA ASP A 281 31.03 6.17 -27.91
C ASP A 281 29.62 6.63 -27.53
N ILE A 282 29.29 7.88 -27.83
CA ILE A 282 27.94 8.42 -27.65
C ILE A 282 27.13 8.06 -28.90
N GLN A 283 26.08 7.25 -28.72
CA GLN A 283 25.21 6.80 -29.81
C GLN A 283 23.96 7.66 -29.95
N ASP A 284 23.36 8.08 -28.83
CA ASP A 284 22.12 8.87 -28.83
C ASP A 284 22.01 9.75 -27.58
N LEU A 285 21.24 10.83 -27.68
CA LEU A 285 21.02 11.83 -26.65
C LEU A 285 19.53 12.21 -26.60
N HIS A 286 18.91 12.03 -25.43
CA HIS A 286 17.51 12.38 -25.23
C HIS A 286 17.34 13.35 -24.05
N LEU A 287 17.08 14.62 -24.37
CA LEU A 287 16.58 15.58 -23.39
C LEU A 287 15.10 15.31 -23.11
N LYS A 288 14.79 15.04 -21.84
CA LYS A 288 13.43 14.87 -21.35
C LYS A 288 13.01 16.11 -20.59
N SER A 289 11.84 16.63 -20.95
CA SER A 289 11.13 17.65 -20.19
C SER A 289 10.04 16.93 -19.39
N LEU A 290 10.21 16.86 -18.08
CA LEU A 290 9.38 16.12 -17.15
C LEU A 290 8.72 17.09 -16.17
N LYS A 291 7.75 16.57 -15.40
CA LYS A 291 7.08 17.31 -14.33
C LYS A 291 7.00 16.44 -13.09
N THR A 292 7.19 17.06 -11.93
CA THR A 292 6.97 16.38 -10.65
C THR A 292 5.51 15.93 -10.55
N GLU A 293 5.27 14.78 -9.95
CA GLU A 293 3.92 14.24 -9.75
C GLU A 293 3.48 14.41 -8.28
N PRO A 294 2.19 14.64 -8.01
CA PRO A 294 1.69 14.66 -6.64
C PRO A 294 1.88 13.29 -5.97
N PRO A 295 1.91 13.22 -4.63
CA PRO A 295 1.94 11.95 -3.94
C PRO A 295 0.73 11.09 -4.31
N LYS A 296 0.89 9.77 -4.37
CA LYS A 296 -0.23 8.87 -4.67
C LYS A 296 -1.24 8.89 -3.52
N ALA A 297 -2.52 8.89 -3.87
CA ALA A 297 -3.58 8.65 -2.90
C ALA A 297 -3.39 7.29 -2.21
N TYR A 298 -3.87 7.16 -0.98
CA TYR A 298 -3.84 5.87 -0.30
C TYR A 298 -4.72 4.86 -1.03
N THR A 299 -4.30 3.61 -1.08
CA THR A 299 -5.17 2.44 -1.28
C THR A 299 -5.51 1.88 0.11
N GLU A 300 -6.40 0.90 0.22
CA GLU A 300 -6.61 0.23 1.52
C GLU A 300 -5.31 -0.38 2.06
N GLY A 301 -4.53 -1.06 1.21
CA GLY A 301 -3.25 -1.64 1.61
C GLY A 301 -2.22 -0.61 2.08
N THR A 302 -2.05 0.50 1.35
CA THR A 302 -1.10 1.54 1.78
C THR A 302 -1.60 2.34 2.98
N LEU A 303 -2.92 2.39 3.22
CA LEU A 303 -3.49 2.94 4.45
C LEU A 303 -3.24 2.03 5.65
N ILE A 304 -3.38 0.70 5.51
CA ILE A 304 -2.99 -0.27 6.56
C ILE A 304 -1.51 -0.10 6.92
N LYS A 305 -0.63 -0.02 5.91
CA LYS A 305 0.80 0.25 6.12
C LYS A 305 1.04 1.56 6.87
N ALA A 306 0.32 2.63 6.50
CA ALA A 306 0.41 3.92 7.17
C ALA A 306 -0.07 3.86 8.63
N MET A 307 -1.15 3.12 8.92
CA MET A 307 -1.63 2.89 10.29
C MET A 307 -0.59 2.12 11.14
N LYS A 308 0.03 1.08 10.56
CA LYS A 308 1.10 0.28 11.18
C LYS A 308 2.37 1.10 11.47
N THR A 309 2.73 2.01 10.56
CA THR A 309 3.98 2.80 10.63
C THR A 309 3.77 4.26 11.03
N ILE A 310 2.61 4.57 11.62
CA ILE A 310 2.16 5.92 11.97
C ILE A 310 3.12 6.67 12.88
N ALA A 311 3.95 5.96 13.65
CA ALA A 311 5.00 6.54 14.48
C ALA A 311 5.94 7.48 13.70
N LYS A 312 6.12 7.25 12.39
CA LYS A 312 6.93 8.13 11.50
C LYS A 312 6.37 9.54 11.35
N LEU A 313 5.08 9.73 11.62
CA LEU A 313 4.39 11.02 11.50
C LEU A 313 4.28 11.75 12.85
N VAL A 314 4.72 11.12 13.94
CA VAL A 314 4.66 11.70 15.28
C VAL A 314 5.95 12.42 15.61
N LYS A 315 5.84 13.72 15.94
CA LYS A 315 6.99 14.60 16.21
C LYS A 315 7.67 14.30 17.55
N ASP A 316 6.90 13.93 18.57
CA ASP A 316 7.46 13.59 19.89
C ASP A 316 8.14 12.21 19.84
N PRO A 317 9.46 12.11 20.05
CA PRO A 317 10.17 10.84 19.97
C PRO A 317 9.70 9.78 20.98
N ARG A 318 9.20 10.19 22.15
CA ARG A 318 8.70 9.26 23.19
C ARG A 318 7.38 8.64 22.75
N LEU A 319 6.46 9.46 22.22
CA LEU A 319 5.19 8.97 21.68
C LEU A 319 5.39 8.11 20.43
N ALA A 320 6.31 8.52 19.54
CA ALA A 320 6.69 7.74 18.38
C ALA A 320 7.27 6.37 18.78
N GLN A 321 8.11 6.32 19.81
CA GLN A 321 8.65 5.06 20.32
C GLN A 321 7.56 4.14 20.86
N LYS A 322 6.61 4.66 21.66
CA LYS A 322 5.50 3.85 22.17
C LYS A 322 4.62 3.30 21.04
N LEU A 323 4.36 4.10 20.00
CA LEU A 323 3.63 3.62 18.81
C LEU A 323 4.41 2.55 18.03
N LYS A 324 5.74 2.55 18.05
CA LYS A 324 6.52 1.45 17.46
C LYS A 324 6.36 0.16 18.26
N GLU A 325 6.32 0.25 19.59
CA GLU A 325 6.12 -0.89 20.48
C GLU A 325 4.72 -1.51 20.33
N THR A 326 3.71 -0.70 20.05
CA THR A 326 2.32 -1.16 19.85
C THR A 326 1.97 -1.37 18.37
N THR A 327 2.96 -1.38 17.48
CA THR A 327 2.79 -1.61 16.04
C THR A 327 1.84 -0.59 15.36
N GLY A 328 1.80 0.65 15.85
CA GLY A 328 1.05 1.77 15.28
C GLY A 328 -0.34 2.01 15.90
N ILE A 329 -1.31 2.47 15.10
CA ILE A 329 -2.69 2.69 15.56
C ILE A 329 -3.62 1.55 15.13
N GLY A 330 -4.44 1.08 16.07
CA GLY A 330 -5.28 -0.10 15.87
C GLY A 330 -4.46 -1.38 15.86
N THR A 331 -5.02 -2.44 16.43
CA THR A 331 -4.44 -3.80 16.40
C THR A 331 -4.73 -4.48 15.06
N GLU A 332 -3.99 -5.53 14.72
CA GLU A 332 -4.19 -6.31 13.49
C GLU A 332 -5.66 -6.70 13.27
N ALA A 333 -6.35 -7.11 14.33
CA ALA A 333 -7.75 -7.49 14.27
C ALA A 333 -8.73 -6.34 13.97
N THR A 334 -8.33 -5.08 14.18
CA THR A 334 -9.23 -3.91 14.15
C THR A 334 -8.97 -2.93 13.01
N ARG A 335 -7.79 -2.94 12.37
CA ARG A 335 -7.47 -1.98 11.30
C ARG A 335 -8.38 -2.13 10.08
N ALA A 336 -8.62 -3.36 9.64
CA ALA A 336 -9.53 -3.63 8.51
C ALA A 336 -10.95 -3.14 8.79
N GLY A 337 -11.52 -3.47 9.96
CA GLY A 337 -12.83 -2.98 10.38
C GLY A 337 -12.90 -1.46 10.56
N THR A 338 -11.79 -0.83 10.97
CA THR A 338 -11.68 0.64 11.05
C THR A 338 -11.84 1.27 9.67
N ILE A 339 -11.09 0.79 8.67
CA ILE A 339 -11.15 1.29 7.29
C ILE A 339 -12.53 1.00 6.69
N GLN A 340 -13.03 -0.22 6.83
CA GLN A 340 -14.36 -0.60 6.34
C GLN A 340 -15.46 0.27 6.95
N GLY A 341 -15.40 0.53 8.26
CA GLY A 341 -16.36 1.42 8.93
C GLY A 341 -16.31 2.88 8.45
N LEU A 342 -15.14 3.40 8.09
CA LEU A 342 -15.01 4.73 7.50
C LEU A 342 -15.61 4.79 6.08
N ILE A 343 -15.50 3.70 5.32
CA ILE A 343 -16.13 3.56 4.00
C ILE A 343 -17.65 3.44 4.13
N ASP A 344 -18.14 2.59 5.03
CA ASP A 344 -19.57 2.33 5.23
C ASP A 344 -20.33 3.57 5.71
N ARG A 345 -19.69 4.42 6.51
CA ARG A 345 -20.24 5.71 6.95
C ARG A 345 -20.12 6.82 5.89
N GLY A 346 -19.51 6.55 4.74
CA GLY A 346 -19.33 7.53 3.67
C GLY A 346 -18.30 8.62 3.99
N SER A 347 -17.43 8.42 4.98
CA SER A 347 -16.30 9.32 5.24
C SER A 347 -15.19 9.12 4.20
N LEU A 348 -15.00 7.87 3.78
CA LEU A 348 -14.09 7.49 2.69
C LEU A 348 -14.87 6.90 1.53
N ILE A 349 -14.40 7.13 0.31
CA ILE A 349 -14.93 6.53 -0.91
C ILE A 349 -13.80 5.92 -1.73
N LYS A 350 -14.10 4.82 -2.43
CA LYS A 350 -13.19 4.20 -3.40
C LYS A 350 -13.37 4.84 -4.77
N LYS A 351 -12.28 5.29 -5.40
CA LYS A 351 -12.20 5.71 -6.80
C LYS A 351 -11.15 4.84 -7.49
N GLY A 352 -11.59 3.76 -8.14
CA GLY A 352 -10.67 2.68 -8.51
C GLY A 352 -10.06 2.05 -7.26
N SER A 353 -8.74 1.87 -7.25
CA SER A 353 -8.00 1.40 -6.07
C SER A 353 -7.72 2.49 -5.02
N ALA A 354 -7.91 3.77 -5.36
CA ALA A 354 -7.63 4.88 -4.47
C ALA A 354 -8.78 5.12 -3.48
N LEU A 355 -8.43 5.34 -2.21
CA LEU A 355 -9.29 5.87 -1.17
C LEU A 355 -9.20 7.39 -1.14
N ARG A 356 -10.36 8.05 -1.12
CA ARG A 356 -10.50 9.51 -1.07
C ARG A 356 -11.41 9.91 0.07
N ALA A 357 -11.11 11.02 0.73
CA ALA A 357 -11.99 11.62 1.71
C ALA A 357 -13.17 12.33 1.03
N THR A 358 -14.35 12.30 1.64
CA THR A 358 -15.49 13.10 1.21
C THR A 358 -15.44 14.52 1.78
N GLU A 359 -16.15 15.47 1.19
CA GLU A 359 -16.27 16.84 1.74
C GLU A 359 -16.69 16.85 3.22
N ALA A 360 -17.60 15.94 3.60
CA ALA A 360 -18.01 15.78 4.99
C ALA A 360 -16.86 15.30 5.89
N ALA A 361 -15.96 14.44 5.39
CA ALA A 361 -14.77 14.04 6.12
C ALA A 361 -13.76 15.18 6.29
N PHE A 362 -13.58 16.04 5.28
CA PHE A 362 -12.78 17.27 5.43
C PHE A 362 -13.37 18.16 6.52
N SER A 363 -14.67 18.48 6.46
CA SER A 363 -15.33 19.31 7.46
C SER A 363 -15.25 18.71 8.87
N LEU A 364 -15.39 17.38 8.99
CA LEU A 364 -15.24 16.69 10.27
C LEU A 364 -13.82 16.82 10.83
N ILE A 365 -12.82 16.59 9.99
CA ILE A 365 -11.41 16.68 10.39
C ILE A 365 -10.98 18.11 10.73
N ASP A 366 -11.59 19.13 10.13
CA ASP A 366 -11.33 20.53 10.46
C ASP A 366 -11.99 20.99 11.76
N ALA A 367 -13.13 20.38 12.11
CA ALA A 367 -13.89 20.75 13.29
C ALA A 367 -13.53 19.93 14.54
N VAL A 368 -13.04 18.70 14.37
CA VAL A 368 -12.68 17.83 15.49
C VAL A 368 -11.49 18.40 16.27
N PRO A 369 -11.46 18.29 17.61
CA PRO A 369 -10.31 18.76 18.38
C PRO A 369 -9.00 18.13 17.88
N PRO A 370 -7.90 18.89 17.68
CA PRO A 370 -6.65 18.36 17.15
C PRO A 370 -6.15 17.14 17.91
N ALA A 371 -6.27 17.14 19.24
CA ALA A 371 -5.87 16.02 20.10
C ALA A 371 -6.62 14.71 19.79
N VAL A 372 -7.85 14.75 19.25
CA VAL A 372 -8.63 13.55 18.89
C VAL A 372 -8.19 12.99 17.54
N ALA A 373 -7.71 13.84 16.64
CA ALA A 373 -7.17 13.44 15.34
C ALA A 373 -5.68 13.06 15.40
N ASP A 374 -4.97 13.43 16.47
CA ASP A 374 -3.56 13.13 16.67
C ASP A 374 -3.33 11.64 17.00
N PRO A 375 -2.54 10.90 16.20
CA PRO A 375 -2.14 9.54 16.55
C PRO A 375 -1.33 9.45 17.86
N GLY A 376 -0.64 10.52 18.27
CA GLY A 376 0.08 10.59 19.55
C GLY A 376 -0.82 10.37 20.76
N THR A 377 -2.09 10.82 20.70
CA THR A 377 -3.08 10.56 21.77
C THR A 377 -3.36 9.07 21.93
N THR A 378 -3.31 8.29 20.83
CA THR A 378 -3.43 6.82 20.92
C THR A 378 -2.25 6.23 21.68
N ALA A 379 -1.03 6.73 21.46
CA ALA A 379 0.17 6.29 22.18
C ALA A 379 0.05 6.50 23.69
N ILE A 380 -0.50 7.65 24.11
CA ILE A 380 -0.73 7.98 25.52
C ILE A 380 -1.70 6.99 26.15
N TRP A 381 -2.77 6.62 25.45
CA TRP A 381 -3.75 5.65 25.95
C TRP A 381 -3.17 4.24 26.04
N GLU A 382 -2.44 3.79 25.03
CA GLU A 382 -1.77 2.48 25.10
C GLU A 382 -0.77 2.42 26.26
N GLN A 383 -0.05 3.52 26.53
CA GLN A 383 0.81 3.60 27.72
C GLN A 383 0.01 3.46 29.02
N ALA A 384 -1.12 4.16 29.14
CA ALA A 384 -1.98 4.04 30.32
C ALA A 384 -2.54 2.63 30.49
N LEU A 385 -2.94 1.96 29.40
CA LEU A 385 -3.40 0.56 29.44
C LEU A 385 -2.29 -0.39 29.87
N THR A 386 -1.05 -0.21 29.38
CA THR A 386 0.12 -0.96 29.87
C THR A 386 0.35 -0.72 31.37
N MET A 387 0.21 0.51 31.85
CA MET A 387 0.35 0.82 33.28
C MET A 387 -0.70 0.13 34.14
N ILE A 388 -1.93 -0.02 33.63
CA ILE A 388 -3.01 -0.77 34.29
C ILE A 388 -2.67 -2.26 34.36
N GLU A 389 -2.23 -2.85 33.25
CA GLU A 389 -1.79 -4.25 33.20
C GLU A 389 -0.65 -4.53 34.21
N GLN A 390 0.26 -3.57 34.37
CA GLN A 390 1.37 -3.63 35.33
C GLN A 390 0.98 -3.27 36.78
N GLY A 391 -0.27 -2.87 37.03
CA GLY A 391 -0.74 -2.46 38.36
C GLY A 391 -0.21 -1.10 38.86
N THR A 392 0.39 -0.29 37.98
CA THR A 392 0.96 1.04 38.31
C THR A 392 -0.01 2.20 38.10
N LEU A 393 -1.16 1.94 37.47
CA LEU A 393 -2.31 2.84 37.34
C LEU A 393 -3.58 2.05 37.61
N THR A 394 -4.50 2.59 38.42
CA THR A 394 -5.79 1.93 38.63
C THR A 394 -6.74 2.20 37.47
N LEU A 395 -7.67 1.28 37.22
CA LEU A 395 -8.74 1.48 36.23
C LEU A 395 -9.58 2.72 36.58
N ASP A 396 -9.89 2.92 37.86
CA ASP A 396 -10.68 4.05 38.33
C ASP A 396 -9.98 5.40 38.07
N ASP A 397 -8.68 5.48 38.36
CA ASP A 397 -7.88 6.68 38.06
C ASP A 397 -7.84 6.98 36.56
N PHE A 398 -7.66 5.93 35.75
CA PHE A 398 -7.69 6.06 34.30
C PHE A 398 -9.05 6.61 33.83
N ILE A 399 -10.15 5.99 34.23
CA ILE A 399 -11.51 6.43 33.85
C ILE A 399 -11.79 7.85 34.32
N ALA A 400 -11.39 8.21 35.55
CA ALA A 400 -11.57 9.57 36.07
C ALA A 400 -10.82 10.62 35.22
N ARG A 401 -9.55 10.33 34.84
CA ARG A 401 -8.76 11.19 33.95
C ARG A 401 -9.40 11.33 32.57
N GLN A 402 -9.85 10.23 31.99
CA GLN A 402 -10.49 10.21 30.67
C GLN A 402 -11.82 10.98 30.68
N SER A 403 -12.68 10.76 31.68
CA SER A 403 -13.92 11.52 31.85
C SER A 403 -13.65 13.01 31.98
N SER A 404 -12.69 13.40 32.82
CA SER A 404 -12.29 14.79 33.00
C SER A 404 -11.79 15.45 31.71
N TRP A 405 -11.00 14.71 30.91
CA TRP A 405 -10.52 15.18 29.62
C TRP A 405 -11.65 15.32 28.59
N ILE A 406 -12.56 14.34 28.51
CA ILE A 406 -13.73 14.38 27.62
C ILE A 406 -14.64 15.55 28.00
N THR A 407 -14.94 15.76 29.28
CA THR A 407 -15.77 16.88 29.74
C THR A 407 -15.18 18.22 29.30
N ARG A 408 -13.87 18.43 29.50
CA ARG A 408 -13.20 19.66 29.04
C ARG A 408 -13.28 19.85 27.52
N LEU A 409 -13.09 18.78 26.76
CA LEU A 409 -13.22 18.84 25.29
C LEU A 409 -14.65 19.18 24.87
N VAL A 410 -15.66 18.57 25.50
CA VAL A 410 -17.06 18.86 25.20
C VAL A 410 -17.38 20.31 25.54
N ASP A 411 -16.96 20.82 26.70
CA ASP A 411 -17.20 22.20 27.11
C ASP A 411 -16.53 23.21 26.16
N GLN A 412 -15.28 22.94 25.76
CA GLN A 412 -14.53 23.80 24.84
C GLN A 412 -15.18 23.88 23.45
N TYR A 413 -15.78 22.79 22.97
CA TYR A 413 -16.35 22.70 21.62
C TYR A 413 -17.88 22.78 21.57
N LYS A 414 -18.55 23.03 22.71
CA LYS A 414 -20.01 23.10 22.82
C LYS A 414 -20.63 24.18 21.94
N GLY A 415 -19.90 25.27 21.69
CA GLY A 415 -20.31 26.38 20.83
C GLY A 415 -19.83 26.27 19.37
N THR A 416 -19.13 25.20 19.00
CA THR A 416 -18.58 25.05 17.65
C THR A 416 -19.68 24.73 16.65
N THR A 417 -19.90 25.61 15.68
CA THR A 417 -20.83 25.36 14.57
C THR A 417 -20.14 24.57 13.46
N LEU A 418 -20.60 23.35 13.23
CA LEU A 418 -20.17 22.50 12.12
C LEU A 418 -20.83 22.97 10.81
N SER A 419 -20.05 23.59 9.93
CA SER A 419 -20.48 23.85 8.55
C SER A 419 -20.08 22.68 7.65
N ILE A 420 -20.88 21.61 7.67
CA ILE A 420 -20.66 20.46 6.80
C ILE A 420 -21.25 20.78 5.42
N LYS A 421 -20.40 20.88 4.40
CA LYS A 421 -20.84 20.94 3.01
C LYS A 421 -21.34 19.56 2.57
N VAL A 422 -22.60 19.25 2.87
CA VAL A 422 -23.26 18.04 2.38
C VAL A 422 -23.69 18.27 0.92
N PRO A 423 -23.47 17.30 0.00
CA PRO A 423 -23.94 17.42 -1.37
C PRO A 423 -25.44 17.75 -1.42
N GLU A 424 -25.81 18.85 -2.10
CA GLU A 424 -27.21 19.24 -2.19
C GLU A 424 -27.98 18.26 -3.09
N GLY A 425 -28.92 17.54 -2.48
CA GLY A 425 -29.85 16.67 -3.19
C GLY A 425 -30.97 17.43 -3.89
N PRO A 426 -31.70 16.78 -4.81
CA PRO A 426 -32.92 17.35 -5.39
C PRO A 426 -33.91 17.70 -4.27
N LYS A 427 -34.70 18.77 -4.47
CA LYS A 427 -35.72 19.16 -3.49
C LYS A 427 -36.73 18.02 -3.29
N CYS A 428 -37.19 17.87 -2.05
CA CYS A 428 -38.17 16.85 -1.70
C CYS A 428 -39.45 17.04 -2.55
N PRO A 429 -39.94 16.00 -3.25
CA PRO A 429 -41.10 16.13 -4.14
C PRO A 429 -42.40 16.43 -3.40
N LEU A 430 -42.45 16.19 -2.08
CA LEU A 430 -43.67 16.39 -1.26
C LEU A 430 -43.71 17.73 -0.54
N CYS A 431 -42.56 18.25 -0.09
CA CYS A 431 -42.53 19.48 0.74
C CYS A 431 -41.49 20.50 0.31
N ASN A 432 -40.78 20.24 -0.80
CA ASN A 432 -39.74 21.10 -1.36
C ASN A 432 -38.54 21.37 -0.44
N ALA A 433 -38.47 20.72 0.74
CA ALA A 433 -37.35 20.82 1.66
C ALA A 433 -36.10 20.11 1.13
N LYS A 434 -34.95 20.37 1.74
CA LYS A 434 -33.69 19.68 1.42
C LYS A 434 -33.83 18.17 1.62
N THR A 435 -33.18 17.38 0.77
CA THR A 435 -33.09 15.94 0.92
C THR A 435 -31.67 15.53 1.34
N SER A 436 -31.54 14.39 2.01
CA SER A 436 -30.26 13.77 2.37
C SER A 436 -30.21 12.33 1.89
N GLN A 437 -29.04 11.84 1.49
CA GLN A 437 -28.90 10.47 1.04
C GLN A 437 -29.08 9.49 2.21
N ARG A 438 -29.88 8.45 1.98
CA ARG A 438 -30.09 7.33 2.90
C ARG A 438 -29.96 6.02 2.14
N LYS A 439 -29.54 4.97 2.84
CA LYS A 439 -29.41 3.61 2.29
C LYS A 439 -30.66 2.81 2.66
N GLY A 440 -31.36 2.28 1.66
CA GLY A 440 -32.49 1.37 1.82
C GLY A 440 -32.21 0.01 1.17
N SER A 441 -33.19 -0.88 1.23
CA SER A 441 -33.12 -2.22 0.62
C SER A 441 -32.91 -2.21 -0.90
N SER A 442 -33.29 -1.13 -1.58
CA SER A 442 -33.16 -0.93 -3.02
C SER A 442 -31.96 -0.08 -3.45
N GLY A 443 -31.06 0.29 -2.52
CA GLY A 443 -29.89 1.13 -2.78
C GLY A 443 -29.95 2.50 -2.11
N VAL A 444 -29.11 3.43 -2.57
CA VAL A 444 -29.06 4.80 -2.02
C VAL A 444 -30.14 5.66 -2.68
N PHE A 445 -30.93 6.36 -1.86
CA PHE A 445 -31.96 7.29 -2.29
C PHE A 445 -31.89 8.58 -1.48
N TRP A 446 -32.42 9.66 -2.01
CA TRP A 446 -32.57 10.92 -1.29
C TRP A 446 -33.85 10.89 -0.46
N ALA A 447 -33.75 10.97 0.87
CA ALA A 447 -34.87 11.09 1.78
C ALA A 447 -35.08 12.53 2.22
N CYS A 448 -36.32 12.94 2.45
CA CYS A 448 -36.62 14.26 3.01
C CYS A 448 -35.94 14.46 4.37
N SER A 449 -35.32 15.63 4.56
CA SER A 449 -34.72 16.04 5.84
C SER A 449 -35.72 16.10 7.00
N ARG A 450 -37.01 16.32 6.71
CA ARG A 450 -38.10 16.36 7.70
C ARG A 450 -38.70 14.98 8.02
N TYR A 451 -38.02 13.87 7.73
CA TYR A 451 -38.52 12.56 8.13
C TYR A 451 -38.51 12.43 9.67
N PRO A 452 -39.57 11.90 10.33
CA PRO A 452 -40.70 11.15 9.76
C PRO A 452 -41.93 11.99 9.33
N GLU A 453 -41.94 13.29 9.60
CA GLU A 453 -43.06 14.21 9.28
C GLU A 453 -43.32 14.31 7.78
N CYS A 454 -42.27 14.18 6.96
CA CYS A 454 -42.38 14.07 5.51
C CYS A 454 -41.61 12.84 5.00
N LYS A 455 -42.33 11.93 4.34
CA LYS A 455 -41.80 10.66 3.79
C LYS A 455 -41.36 10.77 2.32
N GLY A 456 -41.10 11.97 1.82
CA GLY A 456 -40.72 12.18 0.43
C GLY A 456 -39.36 11.58 0.13
N THR A 457 -39.25 10.85 -0.99
CA THR A 457 -38.01 10.20 -1.43
C THR A 457 -37.74 10.42 -2.92
N VAL A 458 -36.48 10.57 -3.32
CA VAL A 458 -36.05 10.62 -4.74
C VAL A 458 -35.00 9.55 -4.97
N ASN A 459 -35.25 8.62 -5.90
CA ASN A 459 -34.27 7.59 -6.24
C ASN A 459 -33.10 8.19 -7.04
N ILE A 460 -31.88 7.78 -6.71
CA ILE A 460 -30.69 8.12 -7.52
C ILE A 460 -30.74 7.18 -8.73
N GLY A 461 -31.16 7.72 -9.89
CA GLY A 461 -31.48 6.90 -11.05
C GLY A 461 -30.30 6.07 -11.53
N THR A 462 -30.46 4.74 -11.62
CA THR A 462 -29.97 4.02 -12.80
C THR A 462 -30.87 4.46 -13.95
N ALA A 463 -30.32 5.07 -15.00
CA ALA A 463 -31.08 5.36 -16.21
C ALA A 463 -31.60 4.03 -16.82
N LYS A 464 -32.82 3.62 -16.45
CA LYS A 464 -33.58 2.64 -17.23
C LYS A 464 -33.98 3.34 -18.52
N LYS A 465 -33.32 2.99 -19.62
CA LYS A 465 -33.82 3.25 -20.99
C LYS A 465 -35.29 2.85 -21.03
N LYS A 466 -36.19 3.82 -21.25
CA LYS A 466 -37.59 3.54 -21.55
C LYS A 466 -37.63 2.85 -22.91
N SER A 467 -37.96 1.56 -22.92
CA SER A 467 -38.38 0.85 -24.12
C SER A 467 -39.73 1.44 -24.59
N PRO A 468 -39.96 1.67 -25.90
CA PRO A 468 -41.26 2.12 -26.37
C PRO A 468 -42.31 1.02 -26.13
N GLY A 469 -43.45 1.40 -25.56
CA GLY A 469 -44.53 0.50 -25.21
C GLY A 469 -45.08 -0.25 -26.42
N LYS A 470 -45.29 -1.57 -26.25
CA LYS A 470 -46.12 -2.36 -27.16
C LYS A 470 -47.56 -1.85 -27.10
N SER A 471 -48.05 -1.42 -28.24
CA SER A 471 -49.46 -1.11 -28.53
C SER A 471 -50.35 -2.31 -28.19
N ALA A 472 -51.40 -2.04 -27.41
CA ALA A 472 -52.49 -2.97 -27.17
C ALA A 472 -53.32 -3.13 -28.45
N LYS A 473 -53.48 -4.37 -28.94
CA LYS A 473 -54.46 -4.71 -29.97
C LYS A 473 -55.88 -4.65 -29.38
N PRO A 474 -56.87 -4.08 -30.07
CA PRO A 474 -58.26 -4.18 -29.66
C PRO A 474 -58.83 -5.56 -30.04
N ARG A 475 -59.64 -6.10 -29.13
CA ARG A 475 -60.34 -7.39 -29.23
C ARG A 475 -61.64 -7.16 -30.01
N ALA A 476 -61.75 -7.71 -31.21
CA ALA A 476 -62.97 -7.64 -32.01
C ALA A 476 -64.05 -8.55 -31.40
N ALA A 477 -65.24 -7.99 -31.21
CA ALA A 477 -66.46 -8.70 -30.85
C ALA A 477 -67.07 -9.33 -32.11
N ASN A 478 -67.39 -10.62 -32.07
CA ASN A 478 -68.28 -11.26 -33.04
C ASN A 478 -69.61 -11.56 -32.34
N ALA A 479 -70.67 -11.01 -32.91
CA ALA A 479 -72.06 -11.28 -32.60
C ALA A 479 -72.54 -12.59 -33.26
N LYS A 480 -73.65 -13.11 -32.72
CA LYS A 480 -74.29 -14.42 -32.98
C LYS A 480 -75.04 -14.51 -34.33
N SER A 481 -75.31 -15.78 -34.70
CA SER A 481 -76.47 -16.34 -35.48
C SER A 481 -76.62 -15.90 -36.94
N SER A 482 -76.87 -16.77 -37.92
CA SER A 482 -77.44 -18.13 -37.99
C SER A 482 -76.80 -18.92 -39.13
#